data_AF-A0A847HB25-F1
#
_entry.id   AF-A0A847HB25-F1
#
_cell.length_a   1.000
_cell.length_b   1.000
_cell.length_c   1.000
_cell.angle_alpha   90.00
_cell.angle_beta   90.00
_cell.angle_gamma   90.00
#
_symmetry.space_group_name_H-M   'P 1'
#
loop_
_entity.id
_entity.type
_entity.pdbx_description
1 polymer ?
#
loop_
_entity_poly.entity_id
_entity_poly.type
_entity_poly.pdbx_seq_one_letter_code
_entity_poly.pdbx_strand_id
1 'polypeptide(L)'
;MTKRILPLAGLAGVSALAAAGIAAWGHSELDKFELKDVTVPLLPPGTLRGKAEFRLLHVSDLHMISGQDTKIAWVSALDSLNPDLVVNTGDNLSDERAVPDVLRALGPLLARPGMFVFGTNDYWAPRLPNPFSYLLGRKHAPSYVDLPWRDMRAAFLERGWHDATHKRVEFQVGTVRIAAA
;
A
#
# COMPACT_ATOMS: atom_id res chain seq x y z
N MET A 1 56.78 -10.82 -22.10
CA MET A 1 55.34 -10.68 -21.85
C MET A 1 55.12 -10.26 -20.40
N THR A 2 54.89 -8.97 -20.16
CA THR A 2 54.71 -8.42 -18.81
C THR A 2 53.24 -8.57 -18.41
N LYS A 3 52.92 -9.57 -17.58
CA LYS A 3 51.56 -9.74 -17.04
C LYS A 3 51.26 -8.57 -16.10
N ARG A 4 50.36 -7.68 -16.50
CA ARG A 4 49.75 -6.67 -15.62
C ARG A 4 48.94 -7.42 -14.56
N ILE A 5 49.51 -7.59 -13.37
CA ILE A 5 48.76 -8.01 -12.19
C ILE A 5 47.98 -6.77 -11.76
N LEU A 6 46.69 -6.68 -12.09
CA LEU A 6 45.84 -5.71 -11.41
C LEU A 6 45.94 -6.03 -9.90
N PRO A 7 46.29 -5.07 -9.04
CA PRO A 7 46.41 -5.34 -7.63
C PRO A 7 45.04 -5.79 -7.13
N LEU A 8 44.98 -6.88 -6.36
CA LEU A 8 43.73 -7.38 -5.76
C LEU A 8 42.92 -6.27 -5.06
N ALA A 9 43.60 -5.23 -4.56
CA ALA A 9 42.99 -4.03 -3.99
C ALA A 9 42.11 -3.24 -4.97
N GLY A 10 42.47 -3.17 -6.26
CA GLY A 10 41.66 -2.51 -7.29
C GLY A 10 40.40 -3.28 -7.66
N LEU A 11 40.48 -4.62 -7.71
CA LEU A 11 39.32 -5.50 -7.93
C LEU A 11 38.37 -5.49 -6.72
N ALA A 12 38.91 -5.48 -5.50
CA ALA A 12 38.13 -5.35 -4.26
C ALA A 12 37.47 -3.97 -4.10
N GLY A 13 38.15 -2.90 -4.54
CA GLY A 13 37.57 -1.55 -4.53
C GLY A 13 36.40 -1.39 -5.51
N VAL A 14 36.53 -1.93 -6.72
CA VAL A 14 35.45 -1.92 -7.72
C VAL A 14 34.25 -2.75 -7.27
N SER A 15 34.47 -3.92 -6.67
CA SER A 15 33.36 -4.77 -6.18
C SER A 15 32.62 -4.15 -4.99
N ALA A 16 33.32 -3.51 -4.05
CA ALA A 16 32.71 -2.80 -2.94
C ALA A 16 31.86 -1.60 -3.40
N LEU A 17 32.37 -0.82 -4.36
CA LEU A 17 31.62 0.30 -4.96
C LEU A 17 30.38 -0.18 -5.71
N ALA A 18 30.48 -1.28 -6.46
CA ALA A 18 29.33 -1.87 -7.14
C ALA A 18 28.27 -2.36 -6.14
N ALA A 19 28.67 -3.04 -5.06
CA ALA A 19 27.76 -3.50 -4.02
C ALA A 19 27.05 -2.33 -3.30
N ALA A 20 27.78 -1.27 -2.98
CA ALA A 20 27.21 -0.06 -2.39
C ALA A 20 26.23 0.64 -3.34
N GLY A 21 26.56 0.71 -4.64
CA GLY A 21 25.67 1.26 -5.67
C GLY A 21 24.36 0.48 -5.80
N ILE A 22 24.42 -0.86 -5.82
CA ILE A 22 23.23 -1.72 -5.86
C ILE A 22 22.39 -1.55 -4.59
N ALA A 23 23.02 -1.50 -3.41
CA ALA A 23 22.31 -1.32 -2.15
C ALA A 23 21.61 0.05 -2.06
N ALA A 24 22.30 1.12 -2.49
CA ALA A 24 21.73 2.46 -2.55
C ALA A 24 20.57 2.55 -3.55
N TRP A 25 20.74 1.95 -4.74
CA TRP A 25 19.68 1.89 -5.73
C TRP A 25 18.47 1.12 -5.20
N GLY A 26 18.66 -0.08 -4.65
CA GLY A 26 17.59 -0.90 -4.08
C GLY A 26 16.87 -0.20 -2.92
N HIS A 27 17.59 0.53 -2.08
CA HIS A 27 16.99 1.36 -1.03
C HIS A 27 16.15 2.50 -1.63
N SER A 28 16.63 3.16 -2.70
CA SER A 28 15.89 4.24 -3.35
C SER A 28 14.55 3.80 -3.97
N GLU A 29 14.42 2.53 -4.37
CA GLU A 29 13.16 2.00 -4.91
C GLU A 29 12.06 1.86 -3.85
N LEU A 30 12.41 1.82 -2.55
CA LEU A 30 11.45 1.62 -1.46
C LEU A 30 10.48 2.80 -1.26
N ASP A 31 10.87 4.00 -1.70
CA ASP A 31 10.11 5.23 -1.54
C ASP A 31 9.58 5.80 -2.88
N LYS A 32 9.60 5.00 -3.96
CA LYS A 32 9.06 5.40 -5.27
C LYS A 32 7.56 5.17 -5.38
N PHE A 33 6.82 5.93 -4.57
CA PHE A 33 5.37 5.90 -4.62
C PHE A 33 4.84 6.56 -5.91
N GLU A 34 3.85 5.95 -6.55
CA GLU A 34 3.29 6.41 -7.82
C GLU A 34 1.78 6.66 -7.66
N LEU A 35 1.30 7.78 -8.20
CA LEU A 35 -0.12 8.06 -8.37
C LEU A 35 -0.49 7.84 -9.84
N LYS A 36 -1.49 6.99 -10.09
CA LYS A 36 -2.05 6.77 -11.42
C LYS A 36 -3.41 7.46 -11.52
N ASP A 37 -3.53 8.40 -12.44
CA ASP A 37 -4.78 9.09 -12.74
C ASP A 37 -5.41 8.48 -14.00
N VAL A 38 -6.67 8.09 -13.89
CA VAL A 38 -7.45 7.49 -14.98
C VAL A 38 -8.85 8.12 -14.98
N THR A 39 -9.18 8.79 -16.07
CA THR A 39 -10.53 9.34 -16.30
C THR A 39 -11.33 8.41 -17.20
N VAL A 40 -12.54 8.04 -16.76
CA VAL A 40 -13.43 7.12 -17.48
C VAL A 40 -14.85 7.70 -17.62
N PRO A 41 -15.45 7.73 -18.83
CA PRO A 41 -16.77 8.29 -19.07
C PRO A 41 -17.88 7.28 -18.75
N LEU A 42 -17.96 6.83 -17.49
CA LEU A 42 -18.87 5.74 -17.08
C LEU A 42 -20.29 6.22 -16.78
N LEU A 43 -20.47 7.47 -16.37
CA LEU A 43 -21.74 7.96 -15.84
C LEU A 43 -22.61 8.57 -16.95
N PRO A 44 -23.93 8.27 -16.99
CA PRO A 44 -24.86 8.94 -17.88
C PRO A 44 -24.86 10.47 -17.68
N PRO A 45 -25.09 11.28 -18.72
CA PRO A 45 -25.22 12.73 -18.60
C PRO A 45 -26.22 13.13 -17.51
N GLY A 46 -25.86 14.14 -16.72
CA GLY A 46 -26.71 14.65 -15.62
C GLY A 46 -26.61 13.90 -14.29
N THR A 47 -25.95 12.72 -14.25
CA THR A 47 -25.77 11.94 -13.00
C THR A 47 -25.11 12.77 -11.88
N LEU A 48 -24.16 13.64 -12.24
CA LEU A 48 -23.40 14.47 -11.31
C LEU A 48 -24.05 15.83 -11.01
N ARG A 49 -25.25 16.11 -11.54
CA ARG A 49 -26.06 17.31 -11.26
C ARG A 49 -25.27 18.63 -11.28
N GLY A 50 -24.40 18.81 -12.28
CA GLY A 50 -23.59 20.01 -12.46
C GLY A 50 -22.13 19.91 -11.98
N LYS A 51 -21.75 18.82 -11.30
CA LYS A 51 -20.32 18.48 -11.10
C LYS A 51 -19.71 18.00 -12.42
N ALA A 52 -18.45 18.38 -12.64
CA ALA A 52 -17.68 17.95 -13.80
C ALA A 52 -17.28 16.47 -13.73
N GLU A 53 -16.97 15.97 -12.53
CA GLU A 53 -16.48 14.62 -12.30
C GLU A 53 -16.81 14.13 -10.88
N PHE A 54 -16.64 12.82 -10.67
CA PHE A 54 -16.70 12.16 -9.36
C PHE A 54 -15.38 11.44 -9.15
N ARG A 55 -14.63 11.83 -8.11
CA ARG A 55 -13.26 11.34 -7.88
C ARG A 55 -13.24 10.17 -6.91
N LEU A 56 -12.74 9.03 -7.36
CA LEU A 56 -12.50 7.86 -6.52
C LEU A 56 -11.00 7.71 -6.28
N LEU A 57 -10.59 7.73 -5.01
CA LEU A 57 -9.23 7.38 -4.61
C LEU A 57 -9.19 5.91 -4.22
N HIS A 58 -8.42 5.10 -4.95
CA HIS A 58 -8.17 3.70 -4.62
C HIS A 58 -6.80 3.56 -3.97
N VAL A 59 -6.77 2.94 -2.79
CA VAL A 59 -5.55 2.63 -2.03
C VAL A 59 -5.50 1.11 -1.83
N SER A 60 -4.34 0.51 -2.03
CA SER A 60 -4.11 -0.91 -1.79
C SER A 60 -2.66 -1.15 -1.36
N ASP A 61 -2.40 -2.33 -0.80
CA ASP A 61 -1.06 -2.89 -0.61
C ASP A 61 -0.10 -1.94 0.15
N LEU A 62 -0.61 -1.22 1.16
CA LEU A 62 0.23 -0.30 1.94
C LEU A 62 1.40 -1.05 2.61
N HIS A 63 1.18 -2.30 3.02
CA HIS A 63 2.19 -3.17 3.62
C HIS A 63 3.02 -2.42 4.68
N MET A 64 2.32 -1.74 5.58
CA MET A 64 2.93 -0.82 6.52
C MET A 64 3.80 -1.59 7.51
N ILE A 65 5.02 -1.08 7.72
CA ILE A 65 5.92 -1.47 8.81
C ILE A 65 6.07 -0.26 9.71
N SER A 66 6.28 -0.47 11.01
CA SER A 66 6.41 0.64 11.96
C SER A 66 7.59 1.56 11.61
N GLY A 67 7.37 2.88 11.61
CA GLY A 67 8.39 3.90 11.38
C GLY A 67 8.53 4.42 9.94
N GLN A 68 7.59 4.10 9.04
CA GLN A 68 7.63 4.55 7.63
C GLN A 68 7.06 5.97 7.41
N ASP A 69 7.69 6.97 8.01
CA ASP A 69 7.21 8.36 7.98
C ASP A 69 7.03 8.94 6.57
N THR A 70 7.93 8.63 5.63
CA THR A 70 7.84 9.07 4.23
C THR A 70 6.58 8.53 3.56
N LYS A 71 6.30 7.23 3.69
CA LYS A 71 5.09 6.58 3.16
C LYS A 71 3.84 7.20 3.77
N ILE A 72 3.86 7.45 5.08
CA ILE A 72 2.73 8.01 5.82
C ILE A 72 2.44 9.43 5.34
N ALA A 73 3.46 10.27 5.19
CA ALA A 73 3.31 11.62 4.64
C ALA A 73 2.77 11.59 3.20
N TRP A 74 3.29 10.68 2.37
CA TRP A 74 2.86 10.54 0.98
C TRP A 74 1.38 10.11 0.87
N VAL A 75 0.97 9.08 1.60
CA VAL A 75 -0.43 8.61 1.62
C VAL A 75 -1.37 9.67 2.18
N SER A 76 -0.97 10.33 3.27
CA SER A 76 -1.76 11.42 3.87
C SER A 76 -1.99 12.57 2.89
N ALA A 77 -0.98 12.89 2.07
CA ALA A 77 -1.05 13.95 1.07
C ALA A 77 -2.03 13.66 -0.06
N LEU A 78 -2.42 12.40 -0.30
CA LEU A 78 -3.43 12.04 -1.30
C LEU A 78 -4.79 12.70 -1.03
N ASP A 79 -5.04 13.14 0.21
CA ASP A 79 -6.23 13.92 0.55
C ASP A 79 -6.35 15.22 -0.26
N SER A 80 -5.22 15.81 -0.67
CA SER A 80 -5.20 17.03 -1.48
C SER A 80 -5.77 16.84 -2.88
N LEU A 81 -5.93 15.59 -3.34
CA LEU A 81 -6.63 15.26 -4.58
C LEU A 81 -8.14 15.51 -4.47
N ASN A 82 -8.64 15.79 -3.26
CA ASN A 82 -10.05 16.01 -2.95
C ASN A 82 -10.96 14.88 -3.46
N PRO A 83 -10.71 13.60 -3.12
CA PRO A 83 -11.56 12.52 -3.55
C PRO A 83 -12.96 12.63 -2.93
N ASP A 84 -13.97 12.21 -3.69
CA ASP A 84 -15.35 12.10 -3.22
C ASP A 84 -15.57 10.79 -2.44
N LEU A 85 -14.84 9.75 -2.81
CA LEU A 85 -14.89 8.42 -2.20
C LEU A 85 -13.47 7.84 -2.10
N VAL A 86 -13.15 7.23 -0.95
CA VAL A 86 -11.92 6.46 -0.76
C VAL A 86 -12.25 4.96 -0.71
N VAL A 87 -11.55 4.15 -1.49
CA VAL A 87 -11.68 2.70 -1.52
C VAL A 87 -10.36 2.08 -1.11
N ASN A 88 -10.36 1.29 -0.04
CA ASN A 88 -9.18 0.54 0.41
C ASN A 88 -9.38 -0.96 0.16
N THR A 89 -8.55 -1.57 -0.68
CA THR A 89 -8.69 -3.01 -1.02
C THR A 89 -7.74 -3.92 -0.25
N GLY A 90 -7.24 -3.48 0.90
CA GLY A 90 -6.55 -4.34 1.85
C GLY A 90 -5.04 -4.38 1.70
N ASP A 91 -4.45 -5.36 2.39
CA ASP A 91 -3.00 -5.57 2.54
C ASP A 91 -2.30 -4.35 3.14
N ASN A 92 -2.89 -3.84 4.22
CA ASN A 92 -2.42 -2.64 4.90
C ASN A 92 -1.25 -2.90 5.85
N LEU A 93 -1.19 -4.11 6.43
CA LEU A 93 -0.26 -4.45 7.51
C LEU A 93 0.86 -5.38 7.04
N SER A 94 2.05 -5.18 7.59
CA SER A 94 3.21 -6.09 7.47
C SER A 94 3.96 -6.28 8.80
N ASP A 95 3.47 -5.67 9.88
CA ASP A 95 4.09 -5.68 11.22
C ASP A 95 2.98 -5.60 12.29
N GLU A 96 3.16 -6.28 13.42
CA GLU A 96 2.21 -6.30 14.55
C GLU A 96 1.98 -4.90 15.15
N ARG A 97 2.90 -3.96 14.96
CA ARG A 97 2.84 -2.59 15.46
C ARG A 97 2.49 -1.57 14.37
N ALA A 98 2.08 -2.02 13.18
CA ALA A 98 1.81 -1.14 12.05
C ALA A 98 0.48 -0.40 12.11
N VAL A 99 -0.49 -0.86 12.92
CA VAL A 99 -1.84 -0.24 12.96
C VAL A 99 -1.82 1.26 13.24
N PRO A 100 -1.09 1.78 14.25
CA PRO A 100 -0.99 3.23 14.47
C PRO A 100 -0.47 4.00 13.24
N ASP A 101 0.47 3.43 12.50
CA ASP A 101 1.06 4.05 11.32
C ASP A 101 0.12 3.99 10.10
N VAL A 102 -0.65 2.91 9.94
CA VAL A 102 -1.74 2.86 8.95
C VAL A 102 -2.79 3.92 9.26
N LEU A 103 -3.20 4.06 10.52
CA LEU A 103 -4.19 5.07 10.92
C LEU A 103 -3.67 6.49 10.74
N ARG A 104 -2.37 6.71 10.96
CA ARG A 104 -1.73 8.00 10.67
C ARG A 104 -1.67 8.29 9.17
N ALA A 105 -1.34 7.30 8.35
CA ALA A 105 -1.32 7.42 6.88
C ALA A 105 -2.70 7.75 6.30
N LEU A 106 -3.71 7.03 6.77
CA LEU A 106 -5.09 7.18 6.28
C LEU A 106 -5.84 8.30 7.00
N GLY A 107 -5.30 8.91 8.04
CA GLY A 107 -5.99 9.84 8.94
C GLY A 107 -6.84 10.90 8.22
N PRO A 108 -6.26 11.70 7.29
CA PRO A 108 -7.02 12.66 6.49
C PRO A 108 -8.09 12.01 5.60
N LEU A 109 -7.75 10.87 4.98
CA LEU A 109 -8.63 10.12 4.09
C LEU A 109 -9.83 9.50 4.82
N LEU A 110 -9.65 9.10 6.08
CA LEU A 110 -10.72 8.57 6.94
C LEU A 110 -11.78 9.62 7.28
N ALA A 111 -11.52 10.91 7.06
CA ALA A 111 -12.53 11.96 7.18
C ALA A 111 -13.48 12.03 5.96
N ARG A 112 -13.20 11.26 4.91
CA ARG A 112 -14.01 11.18 3.69
C ARG A 112 -14.90 9.94 3.70
N PRO A 113 -16.00 9.94 2.94
CA PRO A 113 -16.76 8.73 2.67
C PRO A 113 -15.81 7.65 2.13
N GLY A 114 -15.93 6.43 2.65
CA GLY A 114 -15.07 5.36 2.20
C GLY A 114 -15.61 3.96 2.46
N MET A 115 -14.94 2.99 1.84
CA MET A 115 -15.18 1.58 2.05
C MET A 115 -13.88 0.81 2.03
N PHE A 116 -13.87 -0.36 2.67
CA PHE A 116 -12.70 -1.21 2.70
C PHE A 116 -13.04 -2.70 2.58
N VAL A 117 -12.07 -3.47 2.10
CA VAL A 117 -12.04 -4.94 2.16
C VAL A 117 -10.68 -5.34 2.71
N PHE A 118 -10.63 -6.37 3.56
CA PHE A 118 -9.35 -6.91 4.01
C PHE A 118 -8.74 -7.88 3.00
N GLY A 119 -7.43 -7.72 2.82
CA GLY A 119 -6.55 -8.65 2.12
C GLY A 119 -5.97 -9.67 3.09
N THR A 120 -5.15 -10.59 2.56
CA THR A 120 -4.58 -11.68 3.38
C THR A 120 -3.55 -11.15 4.38
N ASN A 121 -2.79 -10.12 3.99
CA ASN A 121 -1.75 -9.54 4.83
C ASN A 121 -2.29 -8.60 5.90
N ASP A 122 -3.59 -8.27 5.86
CA ASP A 122 -4.23 -7.64 7.01
C ASP A 122 -4.36 -8.64 8.18
N TYR A 123 -4.66 -9.91 7.88
CA TYR A 123 -4.84 -10.95 8.91
C TYR A 123 -3.52 -11.54 9.40
N TRP A 124 -2.55 -11.76 8.51
CA TRP A 124 -1.39 -12.59 8.81
C TRP A 124 -0.06 -11.88 8.52
N ALA A 125 0.87 -11.90 9.48
CA ALA A 125 2.17 -11.26 9.31
C ALA A 125 3.03 -11.96 8.24
N PRO A 126 3.69 -11.25 7.32
CA PRO A 126 4.56 -11.85 6.33
C PRO A 126 5.78 -12.50 7.00
N ARG A 127 6.27 -13.61 6.41
CA ARG A 127 7.55 -14.23 6.80
C ARG A 127 8.61 -13.87 5.79
N LEU A 128 9.79 -13.48 6.29
CA LEU A 128 10.93 -13.21 5.43
C LEU A 128 11.29 -14.49 4.64
N PRO A 129 11.18 -14.47 3.30
CA PRO A 129 11.49 -15.65 2.51
C PRO A 129 13.00 -15.87 2.50
N ASN A 130 13.44 -17.14 2.58
CA ASN A 130 14.83 -17.47 2.29
C ASN A 130 15.05 -17.45 0.76
N PRO A 131 15.88 -16.54 0.22
CA PRO A 131 16.05 -16.37 -1.23
C PRO A 131 16.65 -17.62 -1.91
N PHE A 132 17.41 -18.45 -1.19
CA PHE A 132 17.97 -19.70 -1.72
C PHE A 132 16.92 -20.81 -1.84
N SER A 133 15.73 -20.64 -1.26
CA SER A 133 14.66 -21.65 -1.32
C SER A 133 14.24 -21.95 -2.75
N TYR A 134 14.26 -20.94 -3.63
CA TYR A 134 13.97 -21.08 -5.05
C TYR A 134 14.94 -22.05 -5.74
N LEU A 135 16.25 -21.89 -5.47
CA LEU A 135 17.29 -22.75 -6.04
C LEU A 135 17.18 -24.20 -5.55
N LEU A 136 16.55 -24.41 -4.40
CA LEU A 136 16.37 -25.72 -3.76
C LEU A 136 14.97 -26.32 -3.99
N GLY A 137 14.11 -25.67 -4.80
CA GLY A 137 12.74 -26.11 -5.06
C GLY A 137 11.86 -26.19 -3.80
N ARG A 138 12.21 -25.47 -2.73
CA ARG A 138 11.49 -25.51 -1.45
C ARG A 138 10.34 -24.50 -1.47
N LYS A 139 9.15 -24.94 -1.02
CA LYS A 139 7.98 -24.07 -0.86
C LYS A 139 8.11 -23.20 0.40
N HIS A 140 7.61 -21.98 0.35
CA HIS A 140 7.50 -21.11 1.51
C HIS A 140 6.42 -21.62 2.46
N ALA A 141 6.74 -21.71 3.76
CA ALA A 141 5.76 -22.05 4.78
C ALA A 141 4.87 -20.82 5.07
N PRO A 142 3.54 -20.96 5.10
CA PRO A 142 2.65 -19.86 5.46
C PRO A 142 2.93 -19.38 6.89
N SER A 143 2.67 -18.09 7.12
CA SER A 143 2.70 -17.50 8.45
C SER A 143 1.31 -17.57 9.08
N TYR A 144 1.25 -17.74 10.40
CA TYR A 144 0.02 -17.79 11.18
C TYR A 144 0.07 -16.82 12.37
N VAL A 145 0.93 -15.80 12.29
CA VAL A 145 0.97 -14.72 13.28
C VAL A 145 -0.21 -13.80 12.97
N ASP A 146 -1.20 -13.79 13.87
CA ASP A 146 -2.40 -12.95 13.77
C ASP A 146 -2.01 -11.49 14.02
N LEU A 147 -2.30 -10.63 13.06
CA LEU A 147 -2.07 -9.19 13.17
C LEU A 147 -3.26 -8.51 13.86
N PRO A 148 -3.09 -7.31 14.43
CA PRO A 148 -4.18 -6.59 15.11
C PRO A 148 -5.19 -5.94 14.13
N TRP A 149 -5.66 -6.69 13.13
CA TRP A 149 -6.61 -6.23 12.11
C TRP A 149 -7.97 -5.83 12.68
N ARG A 150 -8.35 -6.38 13.85
CA ARG A 150 -9.62 -6.06 14.52
C ARG A 150 -9.64 -4.61 15.02
N ASP A 151 -8.52 -4.13 15.55
CA ASP A 151 -8.39 -2.74 16.02
C ASP A 151 -8.42 -1.78 14.82
N MET A 152 -7.73 -2.14 13.73
CA MET A 152 -7.80 -1.41 12.47
C MET A 152 -9.22 -1.36 11.89
N ARG A 153 -9.94 -2.50 11.90
CA ARG A 153 -11.34 -2.59 11.48
C ARG A 153 -12.23 -1.66 12.29
N ALA A 154 -12.09 -1.70 13.62
CA ALA A 154 -12.86 -0.85 14.52
C ALA A 154 -12.63 0.63 14.19
N ALA A 155 -11.37 1.04 14.02
CA ALA A 155 -11.04 2.42 13.67
C ALA A 155 -11.63 2.87 12.32
N PHE A 156 -11.64 2.01 11.29
CA PHE A 156 -12.29 2.34 10.01
C PHE A 156 -13.80 2.48 10.16
N LEU A 157 -14.45 1.55 10.86
CA LEU A 157 -15.88 1.60 11.13
C LEU A 157 -16.29 2.83 11.95
N GLU A 158 -15.51 3.19 12.96
CA GLU A 158 -15.72 4.39 13.80
C GLU A 158 -15.63 5.70 12.99
N ARG A 159 -14.88 5.68 11.88
CA ARG A 159 -14.79 6.80 10.92
C ARG A 159 -15.89 6.77 9.84
N GLY A 160 -16.83 5.84 9.96
CA GLY A 160 -17.99 5.73 9.07
C GLY A 160 -17.70 5.01 7.75
N TRP A 161 -16.54 4.36 7.61
CA TRP A 161 -16.28 3.57 6.42
C TRP A 161 -17.10 2.28 6.40
N HIS A 162 -17.52 1.89 5.20
CA HIS A 162 -18.23 0.64 4.98
C HIS A 162 -17.25 -0.52 4.85
N ASP A 163 -17.32 -1.47 5.78
CA ASP A 163 -16.68 -2.77 5.59
C ASP A 163 -17.45 -3.54 4.50
N ALA A 164 -16.80 -3.91 3.40
CA ALA A 164 -17.35 -4.72 2.31
C ALA A 164 -16.78 -6.16 2.31
N THR A 165 -16.07 -6.55 3.38
CA THR A 165 -15.46 -7.88 3.49
C THR A 165 -16.55 -8.97 3.46
N HIS A 166 -16.52 -9.78 2.41
CA HIS A 166 -17.46 -10.88 2.15
C HIS A 166 -18.94 -10.49 2.08
N LYS A 167 -19.25 -9.22 1.77
CA LYS A 167 -20.64 -8.76 1.66
C LYS A 167 -20.78 -7.60 0.68
N ARG A 168 -21.96 -7.54 0.06
CA ARG A 168 -22.37 -6.39 -0.75
C ARG A 168 -22.70 -5.20 0.16
N VAL A 169 -22.25 -4.02 -0.23
CA VAL A 169 -22.61 -2.74 0.39
C VAL A 169 -23.22 -1.81 -0.63
N GLU A 170 -24.27 -1.10 -0.22
CA GLU A 170 -24.90 -0.05 -1.02
C GLU A 170 -25.06 1.20 -0.16
N PHE A 171 -24.60 2.34 -0.66
CA PHE A 171 -24.62 3.60 0.07
C PHE A 171 -24.57 4.81 -0.88
N GLN A 172 -24.86 6.00 -0.36
CA GLN A 172 -24.94 7.23 -1.13
C GLN A 172 -23.74 8.13 -0.84
N VAL A 173 -23.07 8.62 -1.87
CA VAL A 173 -21.98 9.62 -1.78
C VAL A 173 -22.34 10.80 -2.67
N GLY A 174 -22.70 11.93 -2.07
CA GLY A 174 -23.22 13.08 -2.81
C GLY A 174 -24.43 12.69 -3.65
N THR A 175 -24.36 12.84 -4.98
CA THR A 175 -25.44 12.46 -5.91
C THR A 175 -25.29 11.05 -6.47
N VAL A 176 -24.19 10.35 -6.20
CA VAL A 176 -23.90 9.02 -6.75
C VAL A 176 -24.24 7.94 -5.74
N ARG A 177 -25.07 6.97 -6.14
CA ARG A 177 -25.32 5.75 -5.38
C ARG A 177 -24.27 4.71 -5.73
N ILE A 178 -23.52 4.25 -4.74
CA ILE A 178 -22.47 3.26 -4.87
C ILE A 178 -23.01 1.89 -4.50
N ALA A 179 -22.66 0.89 -5.30
CA ALA A 179 -22.89 -0.51 -5.00
C ALA A 179 -21.60 -1.29 -5.24
N ALA A 180 -21.07 -1.91 -4.19
CA ALA A 180 -19.85 -2.71 -4.23
C ALA A 180 -20.14 -4.12 -3.73
N ALA A 181 -19.57 -5.14 -4.37
CA ALA A 181 -19.80 -6.55 -4.08
C ALA A 181 -18.51 -7.36 -4.31
#